data_AF-A0A059VP51-F1
#
_entry.id   AF-A0A059VP51-F1
#
_cell.length_a   1.000
_cell.length_b   1.000
_cell.length_c   1.000
_cell.angle_alpha   90.00
_cell.angle_beta   90.00
_cell.angle_gamma   90.00
#
_symmetry.space_group_name_H-M   'P 1'
#
loop_
_entity.id
_entity.type
_entity.pdbx_description
1 polymer ?
#
loop_
_entity_poly.entity_id
_entity_poly.type
_entity_poly.pdbx_seq_one_letter_code
_entity_poly.pdbx_strand_id
1 'polypeptide(L)'
;LLAARKCRKPTCTDYLISLDKVDMSKGSSTYIGKIRSNFLGTKFTVYDAHPPYDGAVVSKSRSARVVGLNQVPPRVPAGNYPVSHISYELNVLGSRGPRRMNCVMDSIPASAVEEGGKAPTQTEFPLSSLDSFPSIPFFRSKSARIDSSTSQSSSSDRLVLKNKSPRWHEQLQ
;
A
#
# COMPACT_ATOMS: atom_id res chain seq x y z
N LEU A 1 -9.56 -10.34 -10.36
CA LEU A 1 -9.39 -10.82 -8.97
C LEU A 1 -7.89 -10.88 -8.67
N LEU A 2 -7.49 -10.87 -7.39
CA LEU A 2 -6.09 -10.87 -6.95
C LEU A 2 -5.80 -12.09 -6.06
N ALA A 3 -4.55 -12.52 -6.00
CA ALA A 3 -4.06 -13.50 -5.05
C ALA A 3 -3.35 -12.80 -3.87
N ALA A 4 -3.33 -13.46 -2.71
CA ALA A 4 -2.61 -12.95 -1.53
C ALA A 4 -1.83 -14.06 -0.80
N ARG A 5 -0.61 -13.77 -0.35
CA ARG A 5 0.21 -14.67 0.49
C ARG A 5 0.58 -14.00 1.81
N LYS A 6 0.23 -14.64 2.93
CA LYS A 6 0.59 -14.20 4.28
C LYS A 6 2.02 -14.62 4.65
N CYS A 7 2.86 -13.65 4.97
CA CYS A 7 4.26 -13.81 5.38
C CYS A 7 4.43 -13.28 6.81
N ARG A 8 4.45 -14.17 7.80
CA ARG A 8 4.65 -13.80 9.22
C ARG A 8 6.09 -13.40 9.49
N LYS A 9 6.29 -12.33 10.26
CA LYS A 9 7.58 -11.85 10.77
C LYS A 9 7.49 -11.64 12.29
N PRO A 10 8.62 -11.55 13.01
CA PRO A 10 8.59 -11.35 14.46
C PRO A 10 7.83 -10.10 14.91
N THR A 11 7.89 -9.01 14.15
CA THR A 11 7.32 -7.70 14.53
C THR A 11 6.11 -7.27 13.70
N CYS A 12 5.76 -8.02 12.64
CA CYS A 12 4.66 -7.69 11.74
C CYS A 12 4.22 -8.89 10.91
N THR A 13 3.11 -8.75 10.18
CA THR A 13 2.76 -9.66 9.09
C THR A 13 2.71 -8.88 7.79
N ASP A 14 3.40 -9.36 6.76
CA ASP A 14 3.28 -8.85 5.39
C ASP A 14 2.31 -9.76 4.62
N TYR A 15 1.34 -9.20 3.89
CA TYR A 15 0.49 -9.89 2.93
C TYR A 15 0.90 -9.42 1.54
N LEU A 16 1.51 -10.30 0.75
CA LEU A 16 1.92 -9.97 -0.62
C LEU A 16 0.73 -10.15 -1.56
N ILE A 17 0.50 -9.19 -2.43
CA ILE A 17 -0.62 -9.15 -3.37
C ILE A 17 -0.09 -9.30 -4.79
N SER A 18 -0.68 -10.19 -5.57
CA SER A 18 -0.25 -10.52 -6.94
C SER A 18 -1.43 -10.74 -7.87
N LEU A 19 -1.20 -10.58 -9.17
CA LEU A 19 -2.13 -10.95 -10.25
C LEU A 19 -2.15 -12.45 -10.51
N ASP A 20 -1.07 -13.17 -10.18
CA ASP A 20 -0.95 -14.61 -10.35
C ASP A 20 -0.83 -15.31 -8.99
N LYS A 21 -1.54 -16.42 -8.80
CA LYS A 21 -1.51 -17.25 -7.59
C LYS A 21 -0.29 -18.17 -7.52
N VAL A 22 0.35 -18.47 -8.66
CA VAL A 22 1.46 -19.43 -8.74
C VAL A 22 2.75 -18.77 -8.24
N ASP A 23 3.12 -17.60 -8.79
CA ASP A 23 4.26 -16.83 -8.32
C ASP A 23 3.83 -15.57 -7.52
N MET A 24 4.09 -15.64 -6.22
CA MET A 24 3.81 -14.57 -5.23
C MET A 24 5.09 -13.91 -4.72
N SER A 25 6.20 -14.04 -5.44
CA SER A 25 7.48 -13.41 -5.09
C SER A 25 7.46 -11.91 -5.38
N LYS A 26 8.20 -11.12 -4.59
CA LYS A 26 8.29 -9.65 -4.80
C LYS A 26 9.04 -9.25 -6.07
N GLY A 27 9.81 -10.17 -6.63
CA GLY A 27 10.54 -9.95 -7.89
C GLY A 27 9.73 -10.37 -9.11
N SER A 28 8.55 -10.96 -8.92
CA SER A 28 7.65 -11.34 -10.01
C SER A 28 7.08 -10.10 -10.67
N SER A 29 6.86 -10.17 -11.99
CA SER A 29 6.17 -9.10 -12.73
C SER A 29 4.68 -9.00 -12.37
N THR A 30 4.11 -10.03 -11.75
CA THR A 30 2.70 -10.06 -11.33
C THR A 30 2.50 -9.48 -9.93
N TYR A 31 3.57 -9.18 -9.20
CA TYR A 31 3.50 -8.53 -7.88
C TYR A 31 3.07 -7.07 -8.02
N ILE A 32 1.97 -6.71 -7.36
CA ILE A 32 1.40 -5.35 -7.45
C ILE A 32 1.49 -4.58 -6.12
N GLY A 33 1.81 -5.24 -5.01
CA GLY A 33 1.90 -4.54 -3.73
C GLY A 33 1.84 -5.44 -2.51
N LYS A 34 1.75 -4.82 -1.34
CA LYS A 34 1.66 -5.53 -0.07
C LYS A 34 0.82 -4.78 0.96
N ILE A 35 0.31 -5.53 1.93
CA ILE A 35 -0.29 -4.98 3.15
C ILE A 35 0.59 -5.39 4.33
N ARG A 36 1.05 -4.43 5.14
CA ARG A 36 1.84 -4.70 6.35
C ARG A 36 1.03 -4.40 7.58
N SER A 37 0.90 -5.36 8.49
CA SER A 37 0.34 -5.11 9.82
C SER A 37 1.39 -4.53 10.77
N ASN A 38 0.95 -3.90 11.85
CA ASN A 38 1.75 -3.75 13.07
C ASN A 38 1.83 -5.10 13.82
N PHE A 39 2.58 -5.11 14.92
CA PHE A 39 2.74 -6.29 15.77
C PHE A 39 1.40 -6.85 16.30
N LEU A 40 0.52 -5.96 16.76
CA LEU A 40 -0.79 -6.34 17.34
C LEU A 40 -1.83 -6.76 16.29
N GLY A 41 -1.59 -6.52 15.00
CA GLY A 41 -2.58 -6.76 13.94
C GLY A 41 -3.77 -5.80 13.98
N THR A 42 -3.60 -4.60 14.51
CA THR A 42 -4.64 -3.57 14.64
C THR A 42 -4.44 -2.39 13.68
N LYS A 43 -3.22 -2.19 13.18
CA LYS A 43 -2.90 -1.16 12.20
C LYS A 43 -2.29 -1.83 10.99
N PHE A 44 -2.69 -1.40 9.80
CA PHE A 44 -2.19 -1.89 8.53
C PHE A 44 -1.80 -0.72 7.65
N THR A 45 -0.75 -0.90 6.86
CA THR A 45 -0.33 0.04 5.81
C THR A 45 -0.33 -0.71 4.50
N VAL A 46 -1.02 -0.17 3.51
CA VAL A 46 -1.05 -0.70 2.15
C VAL A 46 0.02 -0.01 1.35
N TYR A 47 0.77 -0.80 0.58
CA TYR A 47 1.83 -0.32 -0.29
C TYR A 47 1.54 -0.76 -1.72
N ASP A 48 1.67 0.19 -2.63
CA ASP A 48 1.72 -0.04 -4.06
C ASP A 48 3.16 -0.33 -4.51
N ALA A 49 3.29 -1.22 -5.51
CA ALA A 49 4.53 -1.50 -6.22
C ALA A 49 4.94 -0.35 -7.15
N HIS A 50 3.96 0.39 -7.67
CA HIS A 50 4.16 1.50 -8.60
C HIS A 50 3.91 2.86 -7.93
N PRO A 51 4.62 3.92 -8.35
CA PRO A 51 4.42 5.25 -7.80
C PRO A 51 3.02 5.76 -8.20
N PRO A 52 2.21 6.25 -7.24
CA PRO A 52 0.88 6.79 -7.54
C PRO A 52 0.90 8.10 -8.33
N TYR A 53 2.02 8.84 -8.32
CA TYR A 53 2.23 10.08 -9.07
C TYR A 53 3.74 10.34 -9.24
N ASP A 54 4.09 11.28 -10.13
CA ASP A 54 5.49 11.65 -10.39
C ASP A 54 6.14 12.29 -9.16
N GLY A 55 7.28 11.76 -8.71
CA GLY A 55 7.96 12.18 -7.48
C GLY A 55 7.46 11.54 -6.18
N ALA A 56 6.61 10.51 -6.23
CA ALA A 56 6.15 9.80 -5.02
C ALA A 56 7.31 9.23 -4.18
N VAL A 57 7.21 9.34 -2.86
CA VAL A 57 8.27 8.91 -1.94
C VAL A 57 8.18 7.41 -1.66
N VAL A 58 9.23 6.67 -2.04
CA VAL A 58 9.37 5.24 -1.69
C VAL A 58 9.61 5.07 -0.18
N SER A 59 8.84 4.20 0.47
CA SER A 59 9.17 3.73 1.81
C SER A 59 10.40 2.84 1.78
N LYS A 60 11.51 3.32 2.36
CA LYS A 60 12.74 2.55 2.53
C LYS A 60 12.52 1.46 3.59
N SER A 61 12.16 0.26 3.15
CA SER A 61 12.06 -0.90 4.03
C SER A 61 13.45 -1.49 4.28
N ARG A 62 14.02 -1.31 5.48
CA ARG A 62 15.34 -1.83 5.93
C ARG A 62 15.47 -3.38 5.96
N SER A 63 14.54 -4.11 5.34
CA SER A 63 14.39 -5.57 5.44
C SER A 63 15.04 -6.34 4.29
N ALA A 64 15.59 -5.68 3.27
CA ALA A 64 16.34 -6.34 2.23
C ALA A 64 17.82 -6.41 2.65
N ARG A 65 18.20 -7.47 3.38
CA ARG A 65 19.61 -7.87 3.38
C ARG A 65 19.91 -8.34 1.96
N VAL A 66 20.59 -7.48 1.21
CA VAL A 66 21.19 -7.85 -0.07
C VAL A 66 22.35 -8.78 0.27
N VAL A 67 22.12 -10.08 0.13
CA VAL A 67 23.17 -11.10 0.14
C VAL A 67 23.09 -11.80 -1.20
N GLY A 68 24.18 -11.73 -1.96
CA GLY A 68 24.38 -12.41 -3.24
C GLY A 68 24.82 -11.48 -4.35
N LEU A 69 26.14 -11.31 -4.50
CA LEU A 69 26.75 -10.85 -5.75
C LEU A 69 26.37 -11.83 -6.87
N ASN A 70 25.82 -11.32 -7.98
CA ASN A 70 26.19 -11.66 -9.37
C ASN A 70 25.24 -10.95 -10.37
N GLN A 71 25.76 -9.85 -10.93
CA GLN A 71 25.57 -9.35 -12.30
C GLN A 71 24.26 -9.66 -13.04
N VAL A 72 23.18 -8.99 -12.64
CA VAL A 72 22.14 -8.44 -13.52
C VAL A 72 21.75 -7.12 -12.86
N PRO A 73 21.57 -5.99 -13.57
CA PRO A 73 21.00 -4.79 -12.93
C PRO A 73 19.67 -5.23 -12.31
N PRO A 74 19.49 -5.12 -10.97
CA PRO A 74 18.24 -5.55 -10.36
C PRO A 74 17.14 -4.77 -11.06
N ARG A 75 16.23 -5.50 -11.74
CA ARG A 75 14.97 -4.94 -12.24
C ARG A 75 14.45 -4.03 -11.13
N VAL A 76 14.21 -2.76 -11.46
CA VAL A 76 13.92 -1.68 -10.49
C VAL A 76 13.04 -2.27 -9.40
N PRO A 77 13.51 -2.33 -8.13
CA PRO A 77 12.76 -3.03 -7.10
C PRO A 77 11.37 -2.44 -7.07
N ALA A 78 10.34 -3.28 -7.18
CA ALA A 78 8.97 -2.87 -6.98
C ALA A 78 8.94 -1.97 -5.74
N GLY A 79 8.55 -0.71 -5.95
CA GLY A 79 8.60 0.31 -4.93
C GLY A 79 7.70 -0.09 -3.77
N ASN A 80 7.91 0.50 -2.61
CA ASN A 80 6.97 0.36 -1.51
C ASN A 80 6.37 1.73 -1.27
N TYR A 81 5.41 2.13 -2.08
CA TYR A 81 4.76 3.43 -1.96
C TYR A 81 3.57 3.28 -1.02
N PRO A 82 3.58 3.88 0.19
CA PRO A 82 2.43 3.81 1.07
C PRO A 82 1.26 4.58 0.43
N VAL A 83 0.12 3.90 0.27
CA VAL A 83 -1.07 4.47 -0.39
C VAL A 83 -2.30 4.51 0.50
N SER A 84 -2.31 3.76 1.59
CA SER A 84 -3.36 3.86 2.60
C SER A 84 -2.98 3.28 3.95
N HIS A 85 -3.73 3.70 4.97
CA HIS A 85 -3.61 3.25 6.34
C HIS A 85 -4.96 2.78 6.87
N ILE A 86 -4.99 1.58 7.45
CA ILE A 86 -6.18 1.01 8.09
C ILE A 86 -5.88 0.84 9.57
N SER A 87 -6.80 1.25 10.43
CA SER A 87 -6.71 1.04 11.87
C SER A 87 -8.02 0.50 12.44
N TYR A 88 -7.91 -0.50 13.29
CA TYR A 88 -9.00 -1.04 14.09
C TYR A 88 -8.85 -0.55 15.54
N GLU A 89 -9.93 -0.01 16.08
CA GLU A 89 -10.02 0.30 17.50
C GLU A 89 -10.03 -1.00 18.31
N LEU A 90 -9.26 -1.01 19.39
CA LEU A 90 -9.26 -2.10 20.34
C LEU A 90 -10.49 -1.94 21.24
N ASN A 91 -11.29 -3.00 21.34
CA ASN A 91 -12.31 -3.10 22.37
C ASN A 91 -11.58 -3.28 23.71
N VAL A 92 -11.61 -2.26 24.56
CA VAL A 92 -11.08 -2.33 25.93
C VAL A 92 -12.28 -2.47 26.87
N LEU A 93 -12.12 -3.19 27.99
CA LEU A 93 -13.13 -3.33 29.05
C LEU A 93 -14.49 -3.91 28.60
N GLY A 94 -14.47 -5.08 27.96
CA GLY A 94 -15.66 -5.95 27.91
C GLY A 94 -16.73 -5.64 26.85
N SER A 95 -16.53 -4.66 25.97
CA SER A 95 -17.45 -4.41 24.86
C SER A 95 -17.42 -5.56 23.84
N ARG A 96 -18.42 -6.46 23.90
CA ARG A 96 -18.62 -7.57 22.94
C ARG A 96 -19.28 -7.10 21.63
N GLY A 97 -18.77 -6.01 21.05
CA GLY A 97 -19.29 -5.41 19.83
C GLY A 97 -18.31 -5.52 18.65
N PRO A 98 -18.79 -5.31 17.40
CA PRO A 98 -17.91 -5.19 16.24
C PRO A 98 -16.88 -4.08 16.41
N ARG A 99 -15.62 -4.35 16.04
CA ARG A 99 -14.54 -3.36 16.13
C ARG A 99 -14.79 -2.21 15.15
N ARG A 100 -14.51 -0.99 15.60
CA ARG A 100 -14.53 0.21 14.74
C ARG A 100 -13.27 0.22 13.86
N MET A 101 -13.45 0.49 12.58
CA MET A 101 -12.41 0.55 11.55
C MET A 101 -12.36 1.96 10.98
N ASN A 102 -11.15 2.48 10.83
CA ASN A 102 -10.85 3.73 10.16
C ASN A 102 -9.86 3.45 9.03
N CYS A 103 -10.11 3.96 7.84
CA CYS A 103 -9.28 3.81 6.66
C CYS A 103 -8.96 5.20 6.09
N VAL A 104 -7.68 5.52 5.98
CA VAL A 104 -7.19 6.76 5.37
C VAL A 104 -6.59 6.40 4.02
N MET A 105 -7.14 6.94 2.95
CA MET A 105 -6.63 6.78 1.59
C MET A 105 -5.72 7.97 1.28
N ASP A 106 -4.42 7.71 1.12
CA ASP A 106 -3.41 8.75 1.03
C ASP A 106 -3.33 9.38 -0.35
N SER A 107 -3.58 8.57 -1.38
CA SER A 107 -3.56 8.97 -2.78
C SER A 107 -4.93 9.39 -3.32
N ILE A 108 -6.01 9.25 -2.54
CA ILE A 108 -7.37 9.54 -3.01
C ILE A 108 -7.91 10.75 -2.23
N PRO A 109 -8.29 11.84 -2.93
CA PRO A 109 -8.83 13.01 -2.28
C PRO A 109 -10.26 12.79 -1.80
N ALA A 110 -10.71 13.55 -0.80
CA ALA A 110 -12.09 13.47 -0.30
C ALA A 110 -13.13 13.84 -1.37
N SER A 111 -12.78 14.76 -2.28
CA SER A 111 -13.64 15.13 -3.42
C SER A 111 -13.94 13.98 -4.38
N ALA A 112 -13.16 12.87 -4.34
CA ALA A 112 -13.40 11.72 -5.21
C ALA A 112 -14.71 10.97 -4.91
N VAL A 113 -15.34 11.20 -3.75
CA VAL A 113 -16.63 10.58 -3.39
C VAL A 113 -17.84 11.51 -3.60
N GLU A 114 -17.61 12.76 -3.99
CA GLU A 114 -18.66 13.72 -4.30
C GLU A 114 -19.26 13.43 -5.70
N GLU A 115 -20.42 14.02 -6.01
CA GLU A 115 -21.06 13.87 -7.31
C GLU A 115 -20.13 14.38 -8.43
N GLY A 116 -19.78 13.51 -9.38
CA GLY A 116 -18.81 13.84 -10.44
C GLY A 116 -17.33 13.72 -10.04
N GLY A 117 -17.02 13.32 -8.80
CA GLY A 117 -15.67 13.08 -8.32
C GLY A 117 -14.96 11.93 -9.06
N LYS A 118 -13.65 12.06 -9.30
CA LYS A 118 -12.81 11.03 -9.92
C LYS A 118 -11.60 10.71 -9.06
N ALA A 119 -11.39 9.43 -8.78
CA ALA A 119 -10.18 8.97 -8.11
C ALA A 119 -9.00 8.87 -9.10
N PRO A 120 -7.76 9.15 -8.65
CA PRO A 120 -6.57 8.86 -9.44
C PRO A 120 -6.37 7.34 -9.51
N THR A 121 -6.90 6.74 -10.57
CA THR A 121 -6.80 5.30 -10.84
C THR A 121 -5.73 5.05 -11.90
N GLN A 122 -4.72 4.24 -11.57
CA GLN A 122 -3.82 3.70 -12.59
C GLN A 122 -4.65 2.79 -13.50
N THR A 123 -4.75 3.15 -14.79
CA THR A 123 -5.60 2.46 -15.76
C THR A 123 -4.89 1.27 -16.41
N GLU A 124 -3.57 1.20 -16.26
CA GLU A 124 -2.74 0.18 -16.90
C GLU A 124 -1.81 -0.44 -15.85
N PHE A 125 -1.98 -1.74 -15.61
CA PHE A 125 -0.92 -2.54 -15.02
C PHE A 125 0.10 -2.78 -16.12
N PRO A 126 1.40 -2.54 -15.92
CA PRO A 126 2.41 -2.95 -16.89
C PRO A 126 2.44 -4.47 -16.91
N LEU A 127 1.53 -5.08 -17.68
CA LEU A 127 1.72 -6.43 -18.16
C LEU A 127 3.03 -6.37 -18.92
N SER A 128 4.03 -7.06 -18.40
CA SER A 128 5.32 -7.21 -19.05
C SER A 128 5.08 -7.88 -20.41
N SER A 129 4.84 -7.08 -21.45
CA SER A 129 5.15 -7.42 -22.82
C SER A 129 6.58 -7.95 -22.78
N LEU A 130 6.75 -9.23 -23.14
CA LEU A 130 8.05 -9.90 -23.15
C LEU A 130 9.08 -9.20 -24.07
N ASP A 131 8.66 -8.21 -24.87
CA ASP A 131 9.48 -7.52 -25.86
C ASP A 131 9.65 -6.01 -25.66
N SER A 132 9.13 -5.42 -24.57
CA SER A 132 9.32 -3.98 -24.33
C SER A 132 10.55 -3.72 -23.47
N PHE A 133 11.68 -3.42 -24.11
CA PHE A 133 12.82 -2.80 -23.44
C PHE A 133 12.33 -1.53 -22.71
N PRO A 134 12.54 -1.38 -21.39
CA PRO A 134 12.20 -0.15 -20.71
C PRO A 134 13.18 0.93 -21.18
N SER A 135 12.71 1.85 -22.04
CA SER A 135 13.41 3.09 -22.32
C SER A 135 13.41 3.93 -21.03
N ILE A 136 14.54 3.89 -20.33
CA ILE A 136 14.79 4.65 -19.10
C ILE A 136 14.83 6.15 -19.45
N PRO A 137 13.95 7.01 -18.91
CA PRO A 137 14.31 8.42 -18.82
C PRO A 137 15.38 8.54 -17.73
N PHE A 138 16.61 8.84 -18.16
CA PHE A 138 17.75 9.09 -17.29
C PHE A 138 17.45 10.27 -16.36
N PHE A 139 17.18 10.00 -15.08
CA PHE A 139 17.14 11.06 -14.07
C PHE A 139 18.47 11.18 -13.35
N ARG A 140 19.24 12.17 -13.80
CA ARG A 140 20.43 12.72 -13.14
C ARG A 140 20.00 13.48 -11.89
N SER A 141 19.90 12.81 -10.74
CA SER A 141 19.62 13.49 -9.48
C SER A 141 20.83 14.28 -9.00
N LYS A 142 20.81 15.61 -9.21
CA LYS A 142 21.60 16.53 -8.39
C LYS A 142 21.06 16.47 -6.96
N SER A 143 21.96 16.20 -6.03
CA SER A 143 21.73 16.29 -4.58
C SER A 143 21.34 17.71 -4.20
N ALA A 144 20.08 17.93 -3.85
CA ALA A 144 19.66 19.04 -3.02
C ALA A 144 19.16 18.45 -1.69
N ARG A 145 19.92 18.71 -0.62
CA ARG A 145 19.46 18.49 0.75
C ARG A 145 18.29 19.45 0.97
N ILE A 146 17.09 18.90 1.17
CA ILE A 146 15.94 19.66 1.63
C ILE A 146 15.60 19.11 3.02
N ASP A 147 15.56 20.04 3.97
CA ASP A 147 15.37 19.81 5.37
C ASP A 147 14.09 19.02 5.67
N SER A 148 14.17 18.23 6.74
CA SER A 148 13.06 17.54 7.37
C SER A 148 12.11 18.55 8.01
N SER A 149 11.30 19.22 7.21
CA SER A 149 10.09 19.86 7.72
C SER A 149 9.01 18.79 7.80
N THR A 150 8.64 18.44 9.03
CA THR A 150 7.38 17.78 9.38
C THR A 150 6.25 18.39 8.57
N SER A 151 5.87 17.77 7.45
CA SER A 151 4.70 18.17 6.69
C SER A 151 3.48 17.72 7.49
N GLN A 152 3.08 18.58 8.43
CA GLN A 152 1.67 18.75 8.80
C GLN A 152 0.93 19.16 7.53
N SER A 153 0.71 18.22 6.60
CA SER A 153 -0.24 18.41 5.54
C SER A 153 -1.61 18.39 6.20
N SER A 154 -2.28 19.54 6.19
CA SER A 154 -3.69 19.71 6.52
C SER A 154 -4.48 18.44 6.21
N SER A 155 -5.03 17.80 7.24
CA SER A 155 -5.82 16.56 7.16
C SER A 155 -7.10 16.69 6.31
N SER A 156 -7.33 17.85 5.70
CA SER A 156 -8.60 18.25 5.09
C SER A 156 -8.83 17.70 3.68
N ASP A 157 -7.80 17.14 3.01
CA ASP A 157 -7.92 16.75 1.59
C ASP A 157 -7.88 15.23 1.35
N ARG A 158 -7.53 14.41 2.35
CA ARG A 158 -7.46 12.95 2.20
C ARG A 158 -8.80 12.30 2.45
N LEU A 159 -9.15 11.26 1.68
CA LEU A 159 -10.36 10.49 1.90
C LEU A 159 -10.22 9.62 3.17
N VAL A 160 -11.10 9.85 4.14
CA VAL A 160 -11.19 9.08 5.39
C VAL A 160 -12.52 8.33 5.43
N LEU A 161 -12.43 7.00 5.51
CA LEU A 161 -13.58 6.09 5.54
C LEU A 161 -13.68 5.40 6.89
N LYS A 162 -14.90 5.11 7.32
CA LYS A 162 -15.21 4.33 8.52
C LYS A 162 -16.15 3.20 8.16
N ASN A 163 -16.07 2.07 8.88
CA ASN A 163 -17.09 1.04 8.72
C ASN A 163 -18.45 1.58 9.18
N LYS A 164 -19.51 1.19 8.47
CA LYS A 164 -20.88 1.49 8.89
C LYS A 164 -21.19 0.77 10.21
N SER A 165 -21.90 1.45 11.10
CA SER A 165 -22.36 0.84 12.35
C SER A 165 -23.29 -0.34 12.04
N PRO A 166 -23.08 -1.51 12.68
CA PRO A 166 -23.98 -2.64 12.54
C PRO A 166 -25.38 -2.25 13.01
N ARG A 167 -26.42 -2.78 12.36
CA ARG A 167 -27.80 -2.68 12.83
C ARG A 167 -28.24 -4.02 13.38
N TRP A 168 -28.91 -4.01 14.52
CA TRP A 168 -29.48 -5.21 15.11
C TRP A 168 -30.77 -5.57 14.38
N HIS A 169 -30.93 -6.85 14.04
CA HIS A 169 -32.09 -7.37 13.32
C HIS A 169 -32.66 -8.56 14.10
N GLU A 170 -33.75 -8.34 14.82
CA GLU A 170 -34.37 -9.36 15.70
C GLU A 170 -34.84 -10.62 14.95
N GLN A 171 -35.18 -10.49 13.66
CA GLN A 171 -35.73 -11.58 12.85
C GLN A 171 -34.67 -12.62 12.38
N LEU A 172 -33.38 -12.35 12.59
CA LEU A 172 -32.28 -13.21 12.15
C LEU A 172 -31.59 -13.94 13.32
N GLN A 173 -32.28 -14.03 14.47
CA GLN A 173 -31.81 -14.75 15.65
C GLN A 173 -32.13 -16.24 15.59
#